data_AF-F7RJ26-F1
#
_entry.id   AF-F7RJ26-F1
#
_cell.length_a   1.000
_cell.length_b   1.000
_cell.length_c   1.000
_cell.angle_alpha   90.00
_cell.angle_beta   90.00
_cell.angle_gamma   90.00
#
_symmetry.space_group_name_H-M   'P 1'
#
loop_
_entity.id
_entity.type
_entity.pdbx_description
1 polymer ?
#
loop_
_entity_poly.entity_id
_entity_poly.type
_entity_poly.pdbx_seq_one_letter_code
_entity_poly.pdbx_strand_id
1 'polypeptide(L)'
;MSLRTVESYSALGSINQQRFSNGKIQQFFRNEAGSPLSICTSNNGSCSTVGIQYLNYDYDAMGNLVRQENAIARFAEDYTYDELMRVDNSTKTIKGTTYAPINYDYDAAGNILVKGDYGSSYLYGNAGKGLGGNAGPNAIRQFIRGGTTYNFTYDNNGNRLIGDGATLTYDDQNKPLTVVRNGTTSTFSYDANGQRYKQVKEQGSSITTTYYVGSFEREVSSSATIDKTYIGDHTIKMKAHVGSLGNQSPFQHVLRDHLGSVDTLIDGQTGTVLQYRGYDVFGRPQDIAAGNVLLTAWQGVTKGYTDHEHLNEQQLIHMNGRVYDYNLGRFMSVDPLIQAPTNTQSINPYSYIMNNCSGIVNLVI
;
A
#
# COMPACT_ATOMS: atom_id res chain seq x y z
N MET A 1 28.77 6.28 -12.63
CA MET A 1 28.64 6.56 -11.19
C MET A 1 27.58 5.63 -10.63
N SER A 2 27.88 4.88 -9.57
CA SER A 2 26.88 3.97 -8.99
C SER A 2 25.81 4.77 -8.23
N LEU A 3 24.53 4.44 -8.42
CA LEU A 3 23.41 5.09 -7.72
C LEU A 3 23.20 4.54 -6.30
N ARG A 4 23.72 3.33 -6.05
CA ARG A 4 23.76 2.65 -4.76
C ARG A 4 24.99 1.76 -4.69
N THR A 5 25.61 1.70 -3.52
CA THR A 5 26.62 0.69 -3.17
C THR A 5 26.16 -0.02 -1.90
N VAL A 6 26.09 -1.34 -1.92
CA VAL A 6 25.87 -2.13 -0.70
C VAL A 6 27.21 -2.37 -0.03
N GLU A 7 27.32 -1.97 1.23
CA GLU A 7 28.58 -1.98 1.99
C GLU A 7 28.67 -3.19 2.93
N SER A 8 27.53 -3.75 3.36
CA SER A 8 27.50 -4.97 4.15
C SER A 8 26.17 -5.72 4.02
N TYR A 9 26.26 -7.04 4.25
CA TYR A 9 25.13 -7.96 4.30
C TYR A 9 25.08 -8.69 5.65
N SER A 10 23.90 -9.15 6.03
CA SER A 10 23.70 -10.10 7.12
C SER A 10 24.12 -11.52 6.70
N ALA A 11 24.24 -12.42 7.68
CA ALA A 11 24.47 -13.84 7.40
C ALA A 11 23.36 -14.50 6.56
N LEU A 12 22.15 -13.91 6.56
CA LEU A 12 21.00 -14.35 5.76
C LEU A 12 20.95 -13.68 4.37
N GLY A 13 21.98 -12.92 3.99
CA GLY A 13 22.05 -12.24 2.69
C GLY A 13 21.21 -10.96 2.57
N SER A 14 20.59 -10.50 3.65
CA SER A 14 19.89 -9.21 3.68
C SER A 14 20.89 -8.06 3.75
N ILE A 15 20.55 -6.88 3.22
CA ILE A 15 21.40 -5.69 3.34
C ILE A 15 21.43 -5.21 4.79
N ASN A 16 22.63 -5.00 5.34
CA ASN A 16 22.84 -4.36 6.66
C ASN A 16 23.19 -2.88 6.50
N GLN A 17 23.93 -2.53 5.45
CA GLN A 17 24.31 -1.14 5.16
C GLN A 17 24.42 -0.88 3.67
N GLN A 18 23.86 0.25 3.22
CA GLN A 18 23.99 0.73 1.85
C GLN A 18 24.23 2.25 1.82
N ARG A 19 24.93 2.69 0.77
CA ARG A 19 25.21 4.10 0.49
C ARG A 19 24.59 4.51 -0.85
N PHE A 20 23.93 5.65 -0.87
CA PHE A 20 23.34 6.25 -2.07
C PHE A 20 24.32 7.19 -2.78
N SER A 21 24.06 7.52 -4.05
CA SER A 21 24.93 8.43 -4.84
C SER A 21 25.07 9.84 -4.26
N ASN A 22 24.08 10.30 -3.49
CA ASN A 22 24.12 11.57 -2.76
C ASN A 22 24.87 11.49 -1.42
N GLY A 23 25.55 10.36 -1.14
CA GLY A 23 26.36 10.14 0.04
C GLY A 23 25.61 9.69 1.29
N LYS A 24 24.26 9.67 1.29
CA LYS A 24 23.48 9.18 2.44
C LYS A 24 23.74 7.69 2.68
N ILE A 25 23.81 7.31 3.94
CA ILE A 25 24.00 5.92 4.39
C ILE A 25 22.72 5.46 5.05
N GLN A 26 22.20 4.32 4.62
CA GLN A 26 21.09 3.63 5.26
C GLN A 26 21.59 2.34 5.91
N GLN A 27 21.13 2.12 7.14
CA GLN A 27 21.48 0.97 7.96
C GLN A 27 20.21 0.23 8.38
N PHE A 28 20.37 -1.09 8.54
CA PHE A 28 19.31 -2.02 8.85
C PHE A 28 19.77 -2.90 10.02
N PHE A 29 19.03 -2.84 11.13
CA PHE A 29 19.27 -3.66 12.30
C PHE A 29 18.17 -4.73 12.38
N ARG A 30 18.54 -5.94 12.78
CA ARG A 30 17.64 -7.10 12.81
C ARG A 30 17.83 -7.90 14.09
N ASN A 31 16.79 -8.62 14.48
CA ASN A 31 16.91 -9.67 15.48
C ASN A 31 17.56 -10.92 14.86
N GLU A 32 17.81 -11.94 15.68
CA GLU A 32 18.42 -13.20 15.23
C GLU A 32 17.57 -13.96 14.20
N ALA A 33 16.25 -13.76 14.22
CA ALA A 33 15.32 -14.34 13.26
C ALA A 33 15.29 -13.58 11.91
N GLY A 34 15.97 -12.44 11.80
CA GLY A 34 16.03 -11.61 10.60
C GLY A 34 14.95 -10.54 10.49
N SER A 35 14.04 -10.42 11.46
CA SER A 35 13.03 -9.35 11.47
C SER A 35 13.70 -7.99 11.71
N PRO A 36 13.35 -6.92 10.97
CA PRO A 36 13.89 -5.58 11.17
C PRO A 36 13.55 -5.02 12.55
N LEU A 37 14.55 -4.65 13.36
CA LEU A 37 14.35 -3.93 14.63
C LEU A 37 14.40 -2.42 14.43
N SER A 38 15.28 -1.96 13.52
CA SER A 38 15.29 -0.56 13.11
C SER A 38 15.87 -0.37 11.72
N ILE A 39 15.44 0.72 11.08
CA ILE A 39 15.93 1.18 9.78
C ILE A 39 16.23 2.66 9.93
N CYS A 40 17.46 3.08 9.66
CA CYS A 40 17.85 4.49 9.80
C CYS A 40 18.65 4.96 8.59
N THR A 41 18.43 6.21 8.18
CA THR A 41 19.20 6.86 7.13
C THR A 41 19.79 8.16 7.64
N SER A 42 21.09 8.38 7.42
CA SER A 42 21.81 9.55 7.91
C SER A 42 22.94 9.99 6.96
N ASN A 43 23.60 11.10 7.30
CA ASN A 43 24.69 11.67 6.51
C ASN A 43 26.00 10.89 6.63
N ASN A 44 26.25 10.28 7.80
CA ASN A 44 27.53 9.70 8.19
C ASN A 44 27.42 8.27 8.71
N GLY A 45 26.24 7.64 8.62
CA GLY A 45 26.01 6.28 9.12
C GLY A 45 25.87 6.20 10.63
N SER A 46 25.62 7.33 11.31
CA SER A 46 25.16 7.35 12.69
C SER A 46 23.65 7.58 12.69
N CYS A 47 22.87 6.64 13.23
CA CYS A 47 21.42 6.83 13.33
C CYS A 47 21.08 8.08 14.17
N SER A 48 20.12 8.87 13.71
CA SER A 48 19.70 10.12 14.34
C SER A 48 18.19 10.24 14.25
N THR A 49 17.53 10.54 15.37
CA THR A 49 16.06 10.75 15.44
C THR A 49 15.63 12.09 14.83
N VAL A 50 16.57 12.83 14.24
CA VAL A 50 16.34 14.01 13.42
C VAL A 50 17.00 13.79 12.07
N GLY A 51 16.35 14.20 10.98
CA GLY A 51 16.95 14.16 9.65
C GLY A 51 16.09 13.42 8.65
N ILE A 52 16.53 12.23 8.21
CA ILE A 52 16.07 11.59 6.97
C ILE A 52 15.12 10.44 7.23
N GLN A 53 15.53 9.43 7.99
CA GLN A 53 14.67 8.28 8.30
C GLN A 53 15.16 7.63 9.59
N TYR A 54 14.22 7.28 10.46
CA TYR A 54 14.47 6.42 11.62
C TYR A 54 13.17 5.72 11.98
N LEU A 55 13.11 4.44 11.65
CA LEU A 55 12.01 3.53 11.94
C LEU A 55 12.45 2.52 13.02
N ASN A 56 11.62 2.29 14.02
CA ASN A 56 11.78 1.26 15.06
C ASN A 56 10.60 0.30 15.03
N TYR A 57 10.87 -0.96 15.35
CA TYR A 57 9.88 -2.02 15.37
C TYR A 57 10.08 -2.93 16.58
N ASP A 58 9.01 -3.23 17.28
CA ASP A 58 8.98 -4.24 18.34
C ASP A 58 8.01 -5.37 17.97
N TYR A 59 8.36 -6.58 18.39
CA TYR A 59 7.61 -7.79 18.09
C TYR A 59 7.26 -8.54 19.38
N ASP A 60 6.14 -9.26 19.36
CA ASP A 60 5.83 -10.24 20.41
C ASP A 60 6.64 -11.54 20.24
N ALA A 61 6.46 -12.48 21.17
CA ALA A 61 7.12 -13.78 21.13
C ALA A 61 6.71 -14.68 19.95
N MET A 62 5.60 -14.35 19.27
CA MET A 62 5.10 -15.06 18.09
C MET A 62 5.56 -14.40 16.78
N GLY A 63 6.25 -13.25 16.87
CA GLY A 63 6.75 -12.49 15.73
C GLY A 63 5.75 -11.49 15.14
N ASN A 64 4.61 -11.24 15.80
CA ASN A 64 3.69 -10.18 15.38
C ASN A 64 4.26 -8.82 15.75
N LEU A 65 4.06 -7.83 14.88
CA LEU A 65 4.53 -6.46 15.11
C LEU A 65 3.65 -5.77 16.15
N VAL A 66 4.16 -5.58 17.38
CA VAL A 66 3.38 -4.93 18.46
C VAL A 66 3.55 -3.41 18.48
N ARG A 67 4.62 -2.89 17.87
CA ARG A 67 4.85 -1.45 17.78
C ARG A 67 5.63 -1.11 16.52
N GLN A 68 5.19 -0.08 15.82
CA GLN A 68 6.02 0.65 14.88
C GLN A 68 6.20 2.10 15.33
N GLU A 69 7.35 2.68 15.06
CA GLU A 69 7.63 4.08 15.35
C GLU A 69 8.47 4.71 14.25
N ASN A 70 8.05 5.87 13.76
CA ASN A 70 8.88 6.79 13.01
C ASN A 70 9.33 7.92 13.94
N ALA A 71 10.58 7.84 14.39
CA ALA A 71 11.14 8.78 15.37
C ALA A 71 11.33 10.19 14.78
N ILE A 72 11.52 10.32 13.46
CA ILE A 72 11.65 11.62 12.77
C ILE A 72 10.31 12.38 12.82
N ALA A 73 9.22 11.70 12.44
CA ALA A 73 7.88 12.28 12.42
C ALA A 73 7.24 12.34 13.82
N ARG A 74 7.85 11.68 14.82
CA ARG A 74 7.28 11.45 16.15
C ARG A 74 5.91 10.77 16.05
N PHE A 75 5.83 9.78 15.19
CA PHE A 75 4.65 8.94 14.98
C PHE A 75 4.95 7.55 15.52
N ALA A 76 4.03 6.99 16.30
CA ALA A 76 4.06 5.59 16.70
C ALA A 76 2.67 4.99 16.56
N GLU A 77 2.61 3.70 16.30
CA GLU A 77 1.39 2.90 16.31
C GLU A 77 1.65 1.59 17.03
N ASP A 78 0.88 1.35 18.08
CA ASP A 78 0.91 0.14 18.89
C ASP A 78 -0.25 -0.77 18.47
N TYR A 79 -0.01 -2.08 18.41
CA TYR A 79 -0.96 -3.08 17.94
C TYR A 79 -1.21 -4.14 19.00
N THR A 80 -2.46 -4.59 19.09
CA THR A 80 -2.78 -5.86 19.74
C THR A 80 -3.43 -6.80 18.75
N TYR A 81 -3.38 -8.09 19.10
CA TYR A 81 -3.82 -9.16 18.23
C TYR A 81 -4.84 -10.04 18.94
N ASP A 82 -5.76 -10.61 18.17
CA ASP A 82 -6.65 -11.66 18.65
C ASP A 82 -5.96 -13.03 18.69
N GLU A 83 -6.68 -14.06 19.13
CA GLU A 83 -6.16 -15.43 19.25
C GLU A 83 -5.72 -16.06 17.91
N LEU A 84 -6.12 -15.46 16.77
CA LEU A 84 -5.75 -15.88 15.42
C LEU A 84 -4.69 -14.98 14.79
N MET A 85 -4.01 -14.14 15.59
CA MET A 85 -2.96 -13.21 15.16
C MET A 85 -3.45 -12.16 14.14
N ARG A 86 -4.72 -11.77 14.21
CA ARG A 86 -5.28 -10.65 13.43
C ARG A 86 -5.26 -9.40 14.29
N VAL A 87 -5.04 -8.23 13.67
CA VAL A 87 -4.97 -6.96 14.42
C VAL A 87 -6.34 -6.68 15.04
N ASP A 88 -6.44 -6.71 16.36
CA ASP A 88 -7.68 -6.47 17.12
C ASP A 88 -7.89 -4.97 17.38
N ASN A 89 -6.81 -4.26 17.72
CA ASN A 89 -6.83 -2.81 17.74
C ASN A 89 -5.46 -2.21 17.37
N SER A 90 -5.51 -0.96 16.92
CA SER A 90 -4.32 -0.11 16.77
C SER A 90 -4.48 1.21 17.50
N THR A 91 -3.43 1.64 18.20
CA THR A 91 -3.39 2.88 18.96
C THR A 91 -2.29 3.78 18.42
N LYS A 92 -2.67 4.96 17.92
CA LYS A 92 -1.72 5.92 17.33
C LYS A 92 -1.28 6.95 18.35
N THR A 93 0.02 7.22 18.39
CA THR A 93 0.61 8.34 19.14
C THR A 93 1.32 9.29 18.17
N ILE A 94 0.87 10.55 18.13
CA ILE A 94 1.41 11.58 17.23
C ILE A 94 1.94 12.73 18.06
N LYS A 95 3.24 13.04 17.92
CA LYS A 95 3.92 14.15 18.61
C LYS A 95 3.72 14.14 20.13
N GLY A 96 3.56 12.94 20.72
CA GLY A 96 3.34 12.72 22.15
C GLY A 96 1.86 12.64 22.59
N THR A 97 0.91 12.86 21.68
CA THR A 97 -0.52 12.71 21.95
C THR A 97 -1.00 11.34 21.49
N THR A 98 -1.51 10.54 22.42
CA THR A 98 -2.14 9.25 22.12
C THR A 98 -3.61 9.43 21.80
N TYR A 99 -4.07 8.85 20.69
CA TYR A 99 -5.44 8.90 20.22
C TYR A 99 -6.21 7.66 20.66
N ALA A 100 -7.54 7.74 20.60
CA ALA A 100 -8.39 6.59 20.88
C ALA A 100 -8.05 5.41 19.94
N PRO A 101 -8.11 4.17 20.44
CA PRO A 101 -7.82 2.99 19.64
C PRO A 101 -8.80 2.86 18.48
N ILE A 102 -8.31 2.39 17.34
CA ILE A 102 -9.11 1.90 16.24
C ILE A 102 -9.33 0.42 16.47
N ASN A 103 -10.58 0.02 16.65
CA ASN A 103 -10.93 -1.38 16.88
C ASN A 103 -11.29 -2.05 15.54
N TYR A 104 -10.83 -3.27 15.40
CA TYR A 104 -11.18 -4.16 14.31
C TYR A 104 -11.84 -5.40 14.90
N ASP A 105 -12.82 -5.95 14.20
CA ASP A 105 -13.50 -7.18 14.63
C ASP A 105 -13.70 -8.08 13.42
N TYR A 106 -13.73 -9.38 13.63
CA TYR A 106 -13.75 -10.38 12.58
C TYR A 106 -14.60 -11.59 12.97
N ASP A 107 -15.28 -12.17 11.98
CA ASP A 107 -15.88 -13.49 12.18
C ASP A 107 -14.84 -14.62 12.12
N ALA A 108 -15.30 -15.86 12.35
CA ALA A 108 -14.45 -17.04 12.30
C ALA A 108 -13.84 -17.34 10.91
N ALA A 109 -14.45 -16.83 9.84
CA ALA A 109 -13.96 -16.93 8.46
C ALA A 109 -13.01 -15.78 8.08
N GLY A 110 -12.69 -14.89 9.01
CA GLY A 110 -11.82 -13.74 8.77
C GLY A 110 -12.51 -12.57 8.08
N ASN A 111 -13.84 -12.57 8.00
CA ASN A 111 -14.61 -11.44 7.49
C ASN A 111 -14.60 -10.29 8.51
N ILE A 112 -14.18 -9.09 8.11
CA ILE A 112 -14.21 -7.88 8.93
C ILE A 112 -15.66 -7.57 9.29
N LEU A 113 -15.97 -7.54 10.58
CA LEU A 113 -17.27 -7.13 11.14
C LEU A 113 -17.27 -5.63 11.49
N VAL A 114 -16.12 -5.11 11.90
CA VAL A 114 -15.89 -3.70 12.25
C VAL A 114 -14.51 -3.27 11.78
N LYS A 115 -14.44 -2.07 11.21
CA LYS A 115 -13.20 -1.33 10.96
C LYS A 115 -13.43 0.08 11.48
N GLY A 116 -13.13 0.31 12.76
CA GLY A 116 -13.65 1.45 13.52
C GLY A 116 -13.33 2.84 12.97
N ASP A 117 -12.30 2.94 12.12
CA ASP A 117 -11.89 4.15 11.41
C ASP A 117 -12.55 4.34 10.03
N TYR A 118 -13.41 3.40 9.60
CA TYR A 118 -14.12 3.47 8.32
C TYR A 118 -15.59 3.09 8.39
N GLY A 119 -15.93 1.96 9.00
CA GLY A 119 -17.26 1.38 8.93
C GLY A 119 -17.55 0.38 10.05
N SER A 120 -18.83 0.07 10.21
CA SER A 120 -19.34 -0.87 11.20
C SER A 120 -20.45 -1.73 10.59
N SER A 121 -20.81 -2.81 11.28
CA SER A 121 -21.93 -3.69 10.89
C SER A 121 -21.78 -4.22 9.47
N TYR A 122 -20.57 -4.67 9.14
CA TYR A 122 -20.29 -5.32 7.86
C TYR A 122 -21.07 -6.63 7.80
N LEU A 123 -21.90 -6.77 6.77
CA LEU A 123 -22.64 -7.99 6.49
C LEU A 123 -22.20 -8.57 5.16
N TYR A 124 -22.16 -9.90 5.13
CA TYR A 124 -21.66 -10.68 4.01
C TYR A 124 -22.80 -11.38 3.29
N GLY A 125 -22.51 -11.88 2.09
CA GLY A 125 -23.43 -12.69 1.32
C GLY A 125 -23.55 -14.13 1.85
N ASN A 126 -24.01 -15.04 1.00
CA ASN A 126 -24.11 -16.46 1.33
C ASN A 126 -23.77 -17.34 0.12
N ALA A 127 -23.62 -18.65 0.34
CA ALA A 127 -23.30 -19.60 -0.73
C ALA A 127 -24.29 -19.57 -1.90
N GLY A 128 -25.58 -19.36 -1.61
CA GLY A 128 -26.63 -19.22 -2.62
C GLY A 128 -26.70 -17.87 -3.32
N LYS A 129 -25.84 -16.90 -2.96
CA LYS A 129 -25.80 -15.52 -3.49
C LYS A 129 -27.15 -14.78 -3.45
N GLY A 130 -28.04 -15.21 -2.54
CA GLY A 130 -29.44 -14.80 -2.50
C GLY A 130 -29.74 -13.68 -1.49
N LEU A 131 -28.79 -13.31 -0.62
CA LEU A 131 -29.01 -12.26 0.39
C LEU A 131 -28.99 -10.84 -0.21
N GLY A 132 -28.58 -10.67 -1.46
CA GLY A 132 -28.59 -9.39 -2.17
C GLY A 132 -27.27 -9.13 -2.89
N GLY A 133 -27.34 -8.39 -3.99
CA GLY A 133 -26.17 -7.98 -4.77
C GLY A 133 -25.35 -9.14 -5.36
N ASN A 134 -25.88 -10.36 -5.41
CA ASN A 134 -25.14 -11.56 -5.85
C ASN A 134 -23.87 -11.85 -5.00
N ALA A 135 -23.84 -11.36 -3.76
CA ALA A 135 -22.69 -11.52 -2.87
C ALA A 135 -22.56 -12.97 -2.37
N GLY A 136 -21.36 -13.55 -2.50
CA GLY A 136 -20.99 -14.83 -1.89
C GLY A 136 -20.69 -14.75 -0.38
N PRO A 137 -20.36 -15.87 0.28
CA PRO A 137 -20.23 -15.97 1.74
C PRO A 137 -19.14 -15.10 2.39
N ASN A 138 -18.16 -14.62 1.60
CA ASN A 138 -17.09 -13.72 2.05
C ASN A 138 -17.08 -12.36 1.31
N ALA A 139 -18.10 -12.11 0.48
CA ALA A 139 -18.24 -10.85 -0.22
C ALA A 139 -19.06 -9.88 0.64
N ILE A 140 -18.53 -8.67 0.88
CA ILE A 140 -19.27 -7.62 1.60
C ILE A 140 -20.53 -7.32 0.81
N ARG A 141 -21.69 -7.53 1.41
CA ARG A 141 -22.98 -7.15 0.82
C ARG A 141 -23.40 -5.75 1.24
N GLN A 142 -23.14 -5.41 2.51
CA GLN A 142 -23.38 -4.07 3.03
C GLN A 142 -22.51 -3.73 4.24
N PHE A 143 -22.37 -2.44 4.55
CA PHE A 143 -21.87 -1.95 5.84
C PHE A 143 -22.49 -0.58 6.16
N ILE A 144 -22.28 -0.10 7.38
CA ILE A 144 -22.75 1.21 7.85
C ILE A 144 -21.56 2.14 8.12
N ARG A 145 -21.62 3.36 7.59
CA ARG A 145 -20.67 4.45 7.90
C ARG A 145 -21.42 5.76 8.12
N GLY A 146 -21.18 6.39 9.28
CA GLY A 146 -21.84 7.64 9.65
C GLY A 146 -23.38 7.54 9.61
N GLY A 147 -23.94 6.40 10.00
CA GLY A 147 -25.39 6.12 9.92
C GLY A 147 -25.94 5.82 8.53
N THR A 148 -25.11 5.90 7.48
CA THR A 148 -25.51 5.57 6.10
C THR A 148 -25.19 4.12 5.79
N THR A 149 -26.15 3.39 5.21
CA THR A 149 -25.92 2.03 4.71
C THR A 149 -25.39 2.07 3.28
N TYR A 150 -24.29 1.37 3.04
CA TYR A 150 -23.69 1.19 1.72
C TYR A 150 -23.91 -0.25 1.26
N ASN A 151 -24.42 -0.42 0.04
CA ASN A 151 -24.71 -1.72 -0.56
C ASN A 151 -23.75 -2.03 -1.72
N PHE A 152 -23.57 -3.32 -1.97
CA PHE A 152 -22.60 -3.85 -2.91
C PHE A 152 -23.26 -4.81 -3.91
N THR A 153 -22.73 -4.87 -5.12
CA THR A 153 -23.14 -5.84 -6.14
C THR A 153 -21.94 -6.55 -6.77
N TYR A 154 -22.16 -7.76 -7.24
CA TYR A 154 -21.14 -8.66 -7.77
C TYR A 154 -21.60 -9.35 -9.05
N ASP A 155 -20.65 -9.71 -9.90
CA ASP A 155 -20.91 -10.67 -10.98
C ASP A 155 -20.95 -12.12 -10.46
N ASN A 156 -21.19 -13.07 -11.37
CA ASN A 156 -21.27 -14.48 -11.01
C ASN A 156 -19.91 -15.09 -10.61
N ASN A 157 -18.79 -14.45 -10.95
CA ASN A 157 -17.46 -14.88 -10.55
C ASN A 157 -17.05 -14.31 -9.17
N GLY A 158 -17.86 -13.41 -8.60
CA GLY A 158 -17.60 -12.76 -7.32
C GLY A 158 -16.75 -11.50 -7.46
N ASN A 159 -16.64 -10.91 -8.64
CA ASN A 159 -16.01 -9.61 -8.79
C ASN A 159 -17.00 -8.50 -8.44
N ARG A 160 -16.57 -7.54 -7.62
CA ARG A 160 -17.41 -6.41 -7.19
C ARG A 160 -17.66 -5.47 -8.35
N LEU A 161 -18.92 -5.28 -8.72
CA LEU A 161 -19.35 -4.37 -9.78
C LEU A 161 -19.62 -2.96 -9.25
N ILE A 162 -20.34 -2.85 -8.13
CA ILE A 162 -20.70 -1.57 -7.50
C ILE A 162 -20.53 -1.69 -5.99
N GLY A 163 -20.08 -0.62 -5.34
CA GLY A 163 -20.09 -0.51 -3.88
C GLY A 163 -19.25 0.65 -3.38
N ASP A 164 -19.71 1.32 -2.32
CA ASP A 164 -18.97 2.38 -1.64
C ASP A 164 -18.46 3.52 -2.56
N GLY A 165 -19.31 3.91 -3.51
CA GLY A 165 -19.03 4.96 -4.50
C GLY A 165 -18.10 4.52 -5.63
N ALA A 166 -17.73 3.24 -5.70
CA ALA A 166 -16.95 2.67 -6.78
C ALA A 166 -17.83 1.88 -7.76
N THR A 167 -17.49 1.95 -9.05
CA THR A 167 -18.00 1.06 -10.09
C THR A 167 -16.82 0.44 -10.84
N LEU A 168 -16.87 -0.87 -11.06
CA LEU A 168 -15.81 -1.62 -11.73
C LEU A 168 -16.37 -2.53 -12.83
N THR A 169 -15.56 -2.75 -13.86
CA THR A 169 -15.76 -3.82 -14.84
C THR A 169 -14.52 -4.70 -14.92
N TYR A 170 -14.68 -5.90 -15.46
CA TYR A 170 -13.62 -6.91 -15.50
C TYR A 170 -13.54 -7.56 -16.87
N ASP A 171 -12.37 -8.10 -17.20
CA ASP A 171 -12.19 -8.98 -18.35
C ASP A 171 -12.58 -10.43 -18.02
N ASP A 172 -12.45 -11.31 -19.01
CA ASP A 172 -12.72 -12.74 -18.91
C ASP A 172 -11.78 -13.48 -17.94
N GLN A 173 -10.68 -12.84 -17.54
CA GLN A 173 -9.72 -13.33 -16.56
C GLN A 173 -9.92 -12.68 -15.17
N ASN A 174 -11.05 -12.02 -14.94
CA ASN A 174 -11.39 -11.31 -13.70
C ASN A 174 -10.42 -10.17 -13.33
N LYS A 175 -9.68 -9.61 -14.30
CA LYS A 175 -8.83 -8.44 -14.08
C LYS A 175 -9.62 -7.15 -14.30
N PRO A 176 -9.42 -6.09 -13.49
CA PRO A 176 -10.18 -4.85 -13.61
C PRO A 176 -9.93 -4.13 -14.95
N LEU A 177 -10.98 -3.93 -15.75
CA LEU A 177 -10.90 -3.15 -16.98
C LEU A 177 -11.15 -1.66 -16.73
N THR A 178 -12.17 -1.33 -15.93
CA THR A 178 -12.45 0.04 -15.54
C THR A 178 -12.67 0.15 -14.04
N VAL A 179 -12.23 1.28 -13.47
CA VAL A 179 -12.45 1.65 -12.07
C VAL A 179 -12.87 3.10 -12.01
N VAL A 180 -14.12 3.33 -11.62
CA VAL A 180 -14.71 4.66 -11.46
C VAL A 180 -14.97 4.91 -9.97
N ARG A 181 -14.36 5.97 -9.41
CA ARG A 181 -14.64 6.44 -8.04
C ARG A 181 -14.22 7.90 -7.91
N ASN A 182 -14.93 8.67 -7.07
CA ASN A 182 -14.61 10.08 -6.81
C ASN A 182 -14.46 10.95 -8.08
N GLY A 183 -15.35 10.74 -9.06
CA GLY A 183 -15.33 11.47 -10.33
C GLY A 183 -14.12 11.18 -11.23
N THR A 184 -13.36 10.13 -10.92
CA THR A 184 -12.19 9.69 -11.69
C THR A 184 -12.45 8.31 -12.28
N THR A 185 -12.19 8.18 -13.58
CA THR A 185 -12.25 6.90 -14.31
C THR A 185 -10.82 6.47 -14.62
N SER A 186 -10.47 5.23 -14.31
CA SER A 186 -9.26 4.60 -14.85
C SER A 186 -9.64 3.40 -15.69
N THR A 187 -9.14 3.36 -16.91
CA THR A 187 -9.29 2.26 -17.85
C THR A 187 -7.95 1.59 -18.06
N PHE A 188 -7.89 0.28 -17.86
CA PHE A 188 -6.67 -0.52 -17.95
C PHE A 188 -6.65 -1.36 -19.21
N SER A 189 -5.46 -1.61 -19.74
CA SER A 189 -5.27 -2.54 -20.86
C SER A 189 -4.15 -3.52 -20.53
N TYR A 190 -4.41 -4.79 -20.86
CA TYR A 190 -3.55 -5.92 -20.56
C TYR A 190 -3.08 -6.58 -21.86
N ASP A 191 -1.85 -7.10 -21.84
CA ASP A 191 -1.30 -7.85 -22.96
C ASP A 191 -1.77 -9.32 -22.93
N ALA A 192 -1.31 -10.11 -23.90
CA ALA A 192 -1.67 -11.53 -23.99
C ALA A 192 -1.18 -12.38 -22.80
N ASN A 193 -0.20 -11.89 -22.03
CA ASN A 193 0.29 -12.54 -20.81
C ASN A 193 -0.46 -12.06 -19.56
N GLY A 194 -1.48 -11.23 -19.72
CA GLY A 194 -2.22 -10.63 -18.62
C GLY A 194 -1.48 -9.50 -17.90
N GLN A 195 -0.34 -9.04 -18.43
CA GLN A 195 0.41 -7.92 -17.84
C GLN A 195 -0.20 -6.60 -18.28
N ARG A 196 -0.41 -5.70 -17.32
CA ARG A 196 -0.92 -4.36 -17.60
C ARG A 196 0.14 -3.54 -18.32
N TYR A 197 -0.18 -3.03 -19.50
CA TYR A 197 0.74 -2.20 -20.30
C TYR A 197 0.25 -0.76 -20.48
N LYS A 198 -1.03 -0.47 -20.14
CA LYS A 198 -1.60 0.88 -20.27
C LYS A 198 -2.65 1.17 -19.21
N GLN A 199 -2.67 2.42 -18.74
CA GLN A 199 -3.77 3.04 -18.01
C GLN A 199 -4.16 4.34 -18.71
N VAL A 200 -5.46 4.60 -18.86
CA VAL A 200 -6.00 5.92 -19.18
C VAL A 200 -6.79 6.39 -17.97
N LYS A 201 -6.34 7.49 -17.35
CA LYS A 201 -7.01 8.13 -16.22
C LYS A 201 -7.69 9.42 -16.68
N GLU A 202 -8.99 9.51 -16.42
CA GLU A 202 -9.82 10.66 -16.76
C GLU A 202 -10.40 11.25 -15.48
N GLN A 203 -10.19 12.55 -15.26
CA GLN A 203 -10.77 13.30 -14.15
C GLN A 203 -11.26 14.65 -14.68
N GLY A 204 -12.59 14.79 -14.81
CA GLY A 204 -13.18 15.92 -15.52
C GLY A 204 -12.66 15.98 -16.97
N SER A 205 -12.05 17.10 -17.36
CA SER A 205 -11.41 17.26 -18.68
C SER A 205 -9.94 16.83 -18.73
N SER A 206 -9.35 16.44 -17.59
CA SER A 206 -7.95 16.03 -17.53
C SER A 206 -7.82 14.55 -17.89
N ILE A 207 -6.98 14.27 -18.89
CA ILE A 207 -6.66 12.90 -19.32
C ILE A 207 -5.16 12.68 -19.17
N THR A 208 -4.80 11.60 -18.47
CA THR A 208 -3.42 11.11 -18.37
C THR A 208 -3.38 9.67 -18.86
N THR A 209 -2.51 9.38 -19.82
CA THR A 209 -2.22 8.02 -20.27
C THR A 209 -0.87 7.58 -19.76
N THR A 210 -0.83 6.47 -19.02
CA THR A 210 0.40 5.85 -18.55
C THR A 210 0.65 4.57 -19.35
N TYR A 211 1.85 4.45 -19.92
CA TYR A 211 2.33 3.23 -20.57
C TYR A 211 3.35 2.54 -19.66
N TYR A 212 3.20 1.24 -19.45
CA TYR A 212 4.06 0.43 -18.59
C TYR A 212 4.89 -0.53 -19.44
N VAL A 213 6.22 -0.52 -19.27
CA VAL A 213 7.15 -1.42 -19.98
C VAL A 213 8.25 -1.86 -19.00
N GLY A 214 8.04 -2.98 -18.33
CA GLY A 214 9.00 -3.50 -17.33
C GLY A 214 9.25 -2.48 -16.22
N SER A 215 10.50 -2.05 -16.06
CA SER A 215 10.90 -1.04 -15.07
C SER A 215 10.79 0.41 -15.57
N PHE A 216 10.07 0.64 -16.67
CA PHE A 216 9.89 1.95 -17.28
C PHE A 216 8.40 2.30 -17.39
N GLU A 217 8.07 3.57 -17.13
CA GLU A 217 6.74 4.14 -17.31
C GLU A 217 6.84 5.43 -18.13
N ARG A 218 5.87 5.65 -19.01
CA ARG A 218 5.67 6.94 -19.69
C ARG A 218 4.28 7.47 -19.40
N GLU A 219 4.22 8.63 -18.76
CA GLU A 219 3.00 9.38 -18.52
C GLU A 219 2.85 10.48 -19.55
N VAL A 220 1.70 10.51 -20.23
CA VAL A 220 1.35 11.50 -21.25
C VAL A 220 0.06 12.19 -20.83
N SER A 221 0.13 13.51 -20.69
CA SER A 221 -1.00 14.39 -20.43
C SER A 221 -1.03 15.51 -21.48
N SER A 222 -2.03 16.39 -21.42
CA SER A 222 -2.08 17.56 -22.31
C SER A 222 -0.93 18.56 -22.08
N SER A 223 -0.33 18.57 -20.88
CA SER A 223 0.69 19.55 -20.49
C SER A 223 2.11 18.99 -20.42
N ALA A 224 2.27 17.67 -20.29
CA ALA A 224 3.57 17.04 -20.12
C ALA A 224 3.63 15.60 -20.63
N THR A 225 4.83 15.21 -21.06
CA THR A 225 5.24 13.82 -21.29
C THR A 225 6.44 13.52 -20.41
N ILE A 226 6.26 12.62 -19.44
CA ILE A 226 7.25 12.29 -18.41
C ILE A 226 7.59 10.81 -18.49
N ASP A 227 8.89 10.52 -18.56
CA ASP A 227 9.43 9.17 -18.42
C ASP A 227 9.88 8.94 -16.98
N LYS A 228 9.54 7.77 -16.44
CA LYS A 228 10.03 7.26 -15.16
C LYS A 228 10.76 5.95 -15.40
N THR A 229 11.94 5.79 -14.80
CA THR A 229 12.71 4.55 -14.84
C THR A 229 13.01 4.13 -13.41
N TYR A 230 12.49 2.98 -13.01
CA TYR A 230 12.76 2.35 -11.74
C TYR A 230 14.06 1.57 -11.83
N ILE A 231 15.02 1.93 -10.99
CA ILE A 231 16.36 1.34 -10.94
C ILE A 231 16.45 0.56 -9.63
N GLY A 232 16.24 -0.76 -9.76
CA GLY A 232 16.08 -1.64 -8.61
C GLY A 232 14.94 -1.19 -7.70
N ASP A 233 15.14 -1.42 -6.42
CA ASP A 233 14.22 -1.09 -5.32
C ASP A 233 14.43 0.31 -4.74
N HIS A 234 15.42 1.07 -5.23
CA HIS A 234 16.04 2.15 -4.45
C HIS A 234 16.10 3.51 -5.15
N THR A 235 15.94 3.59 -6.48
CA THR A 235 16.00 4.87 -7.21
C THR A 235 14.96 4.94 -8.31
N ILE A 236 14.34 6.11 -8.48
CA ILE A 236 13.51 6.47 -9.62
C ILE A 236 14.18 7.62 -10.35
N LYS A 237 14.43 7.42 -11.66
CA LYS A 237 14.89 8.48 -12.55
C LYS A 237 13.71 9.02 -13.34
N MET A 238 13.57 10.35 -13.38
CA MET A 238 12.48 11.01 -14.09
C MET A 238 13.00 12.02 -15.11
N LYS A 239 12.33 12.09 -16.26
CA LYS A 239 12.67 13.03 -17.33
C LYS A 239 11.40 13.54 -18.02
N ALA A 240 11.21 14.85 -18.03
CA ALA A 240 10.21 15.48 -18.90
C ALA A 240 10.78 15.63 -20.32
N HIS A 241 10.06 15.14 -21.33
CA HIS A 241 10.34 15.38 -22.75
C HIS A 241 9.54 16.56 -23.29
N VAL A 242 8.35 16.76 -22.73
CA VAL A 242 7.47 17.91 -22.98
C VAL A 242 7.00 18.41 -21.61
N GLY A 243 6.87 19.73 -21.46
CA GLY A 243 6.47 20.35 -20.20
C GLY A 243 7.60 20.38 -19.17
N SER A 244 7.25 20.22 -17.90
CA SER A 244 8.17 20.26 -16.77
C SER A 244 7.87 19.12 -15.80
N LEU A 245 8.89 18.69 -15.04
CA LEU A 245 8.72 17.77 -13.90
C LEU A 245 7.97 18.42 -12.71
N GLY A 246 7.73 19.73 -12.76
CA GLY A 246 7.10 20.46 -11.66
C GLY A 246 7.97 20.45 -10.42
N ASN A 247 7.45 19.95 -9.30
CA ASN A 247 8.18 19.80 -8.04
C ASN A 247 8.98 18.49 -7.93
N GLN A 248 8.87 17.61 -8.92
CA GLN A 248 9.54 16.31 -8.89
C GLN A 248 11.04 16.44 -9.19
N SER A 249 11.86 15.67 -8.47
CA SER A 249 13.29 15.62 -8.72
C SER A 249 13.63 14.68 -9.88
N PRO A 250 14.58 15.01 -10.78
CA PRO A 250 15.02 14.11 -11.85
C PRO A 250 15.58 12.77 -11.35
N PHE A 251 16.04 12.72 -10.10
CA PHE A 251 16.46 11.50 -9.42
C PHE A 251 15.91 11.51 -8.01
N GLN A 252 15.17 10.47 -7.65
CA GLN A 252 14.66 10.28 -6.29
C GLN A 252 15.19 8.95 -5.77
N HIS A 253 15.81 8.94 -4.60
CA HIS A 253 16.01 7.68 -3.89
C HIS A 253 14.81 7.39 -3.00
N VAL A 254 14.45 6.12 -2.96
CA VAL A 254 13.27 5.59 -2.27
C VAL A 254 13.75 4.83 -1.05
N LEU A 255 13.34 5.29 0.13
CA LEU A 255 13.58 4.62 1.40
C LEU A 255 12.31 3.90 1.83
N ARG A 256 12.47 2.69 2.35
CA ARG A 256 11.35 1.76 2.58
C ARG A 256 11.22 1.38 4.04
N ASP A 257 10.02 0.96 4.41
CA ASP A 257 9.71 0.35 5.71
C ASP A 257 10.01 -1.18 5.71
N HIS A 258 9.65 -1.87 6.79
CA HIS A 258 9.84 -3.31 6.95
C HIS A 258 9.05 -4.18 5.97
N LEU A 259 7.99 -3.65 5.35
CA LEU A 259 7.17 -4.32 4.35
C LEU A 259 7.62 -4.02 2.90
N GLY A 260 8.65 -3.19 2.75
CA GLY A 260 9.07 -2.69 1.45
C GLY A 260 8.19 -1.56 0.91
N SER A 261 7.26 -1.03 1.71
CA SER A 261 6.48 0.14 1.32
C SER A 261 7.34 1.39 1.27
N VAL A 262 7.00 2.32 0.38
CA VAL A 262 7.72 3.60 0.28
C VAL A 262 7.44 4.45 1.52
N ASP A 263 8.45 4.75 2.33
CA ASP A 263 8.33 5.56 3.55
C ASP A 263 8.85 6.99 3.32
N THR A 264 10.06 7.13 2.76
CA THR A 264 10.68 8.45 2.59
C THR A 264 11.28 8.61 1.20
N LEU A 265 11.03 9.75 0.57
CA LEU A 265 11.66 10.15 -0.69
C LEU A 265 12.75 11.17 -0.42
N ILE A 266 13.94 10.93 -0.98
CA ILE A 266 15.05 11.90 -0.94
C ILE A 266 15.50 12.26 -2.34
N ASP A 267 15.95 13.50 -2.51
CA ASP A 267 16.54 13.98 -3.74
C ASP A 267 17.88 13.25 -4.01
N GLY A 268 18.03 12.70 -5.21
CA GLY A 268 19.17 11.89 -5.60
C GLY A 268 20.46 12.66 -5.82
N GLN A 269 20.41 14.00 -5.85
CA GLN A 269 21.57 14.87 -6.03
C GLN A 269 21.91 15.62 -4.74
N THR A 270 20.94 16.28 -4.13
CA THR A 270 21.15 17.11 -2.91
C THR A 270 21.04 16.28 -1.64
N GLY A 271 20.31 15.16 -1.68
CA GLY A 271 19.99 14.37 -0.50
C GLY A 271 19.03 15.05 0.46
N THR A 272 18.30 16.08 0.02
CA THR A 272 17.20 16.68 0.78
C THR A 272 16.02 15.74 0.83
N VAL A 273 15.32 15.68 1.97
CA VAL A 273 14.05 14.96 2.05
C VAL A 273 13.01 15.71 1.21
N LEU A 274 12.36 14.98 0.32
CA LEU A 274 11.29 15.49 -0.54
C LEU A 274 9.92 15.29 0.11
N GLN A 275 9.67 14.12 0.70
CA GLN A 275 8.39 13.79 1.32
C GLN A 275 8.50 12.59 2.26
N TYR A 276 7.69 12.60 3.34
CA TYR A 276 7.45 11.47 4.23
C TYR A 276 6.09 10.82 3.96
N ARG A 277 6.01 9.51 4.19
CA ARG A 277 4.83 8.66 4.06
C ARG A 277 4.74 7.72 5.25
N GLY A 278 3.54 7.46 5.72
CA GLY A 278 3.23 6.25 6.47
C GLY A 278 1.97 5.59 5.93
N TYR A 279 1.59 4.47 6.53
CA TYR A 279 0.38 3.73 6.19
C TYR A 279 -0.37 3.34 7.46
N ASP A 280 -1.70 3.21 7.40
CA ASP A 280 -2.40 2.43 8.43
C ASP A 280 -2.18 0.93 8.23
N VAL A 281 -2.72 0.16 9.18
CA VAL A 281 -2.81 -1.30 9.16
C VAL A 281 -3.19 -1.85 7.79
N PHE A 282 -4.09 -1.21 7.05
CA PHE A 282 -4.61 -1.73 5.78
C PHE A 282 -4.01 -1.05 4.55
N GLY A 283 -2.95 -0.26 4.69
CA GLY A 283 -2.24 0.34 3.56
C GLY A 283 -2.76 1.72 3.12
N ARG A 284 -3.60 2.39 3.91
CA ARG A 284 -4.06 3.76 3.62
C ARG A 284 -2.88 4.75 3.75
N PRO A 285 -2.51 5.47 2.68
CA PRO A 285 -1.40 6.42 2.71
C PRO A 285 -1.67 7.61 3.65
N GLN A 286 -0.72 7.96 4.51
CA GLN A 286 -0.83 9.05 5.48
C GLN A 286 0.40 9.97 5.45
N ASP A 287 0.14 11.28 5.61
CA ASP A 287 1.18 12.25 5.90
C ASP A 287 1.51 12.22 7.40
N ILE A 288 2.46 11.39 7.76
CA ILE A 288 2.89 11.24 9.16
C ILE A 288 3.56 12.50 9.72
N ALA A 289 4.05 13.40 8.87
CA ALA A 289 4.61 14.68 9.30
C ALA A 289 3.52 15.75 9.52
N ALA A 290 2.45 15.72 8.73
CA ALA A 290 1.33 16.66 8.73
C ALA A 290 0.07 16.15 9.46
N GLY A 291 0.24 15.29 10.46
CA GLY A 291 -0.86 14.90 11.36
C GLY A 291 -1.76 13.78 10.82
N ASN A 292 -1.19 12.86 10.03
CA ASN A 292 -1.83 11.64 9.52
C ASN A 292 -3.02 11.88 8.59
N VAL A 293 -2.97 12.97 7.81
CA VAL A 293 -3.96 13.23 6.76
C VAL A 293 -3.74 12.29 5.57
N LEU A 294 -4.81 11.97 4.83
CA LEU A 294 -4.71 11.16 3.62
C LEU A 294 -3.80 11.86 2.59
N LEU A 295 -2.80 11.15 2.08
CA LEU A 295 -1.93 11.68 1.03
C LEU A 295 -2.38 11.28 -0.36
N THR A 296 -2.62 12.29 -1.19
CA THR A 296 -3.16 12.17 -2.55
C THR A 296 -2.11 12.37 -3.65
N ALA A 297 -0.93 12.91 -3.32
CA ALA A 297 0.16 13.16 -4.25
C ALA A 297 1.53 12.98 -3.59
N TRP A 298 2.51 12.57 -4.41
CA TRP A 298 3.68 11.84 -3.93
C TRP A 298 4.96 12.13 -4.73
N GLN A 299 5.19 13.39 -5.12
CA GLN A 299 6.34 13.75 -5.95
C GLN A 299 6.48 12.92 -7.24
N GLY A 300 5.33 12.56 -7.85
CA GLY A 300 5.28 11.71 -9.04
C GLY A 300 5.38 10.20 -8.77
N VAL A 301 5.54 9.75 -7.53
CA VAL A 301 5.66 8.32 -7.20
C VAL A 301 4.29 7.72 -6.86
N THR A 302 3.76 6.89 -7.74
CA THR A 302 2.47 6.21 -7.53
C THR A 302 2.62 4.92 -6.73
N LYS A 303 3.79 4.26 -6.77
CA LYS A 303 4.09 3.10 -5.94
C LYS A 303 4.17 3.47 -4.47
N GLY A 304 3.59 2.62 -3.64
CA GLY A 304 3.45 2.89 -2.22
C GLY A 304 3.50 1.63 -1.39
N TYR A 305 2.35 1.30 -0.81
CA TYR A 305 2.19 0.20 0.14
C TYR A 305 2.63 -1.10 -0.52
N THR A 306 3.58 -1.80 0.10
CA THR A 306 4.19 -3.05 -0.41
C THR A 306 4.66 -2.94 -1.88
N ASP A 307 5.10 -1.74 -2.29
CA ASP A 307 5.53 -1.37 -3.65
C ASP A 307 4.46 -1.48 -4.76
N HIS A 308 3.18 -1.59 -4.39
CA HIS A 308 2.08 -1.56 -5.34
C HIS A 308 1.63 -0.14 -5.69
N GLU A 309 1.04 0.02 -6.87
CA GLU A 309 0.60 1.32 -7.36
C GLU A 309 -0.69 1.78 -6.68
N HIS A 310 -0.69 3.00 -6.17
CA HIS A 310 -1.89 3.65 -5.62
C HIS A 310 -2.66 4.38 -6.72
N LEU A 311 -3.94 4.08 -6.83
CA LEU A 311 -4.93 4.85 -7.57
C LEU A 311 -5.44 5.97 -6.64
N ASN A 312 -4.61 7.00 -6.46
CA ASN A 312 -4.79 8.01 -5.40
C ASN A 312 -6.19 8.65 -5.42
N GLU A 313 -6.70 9.03 -6.59
CA GLU A 313 -8.00 9.68 -6.70
C GLU A 313 -9.15 8.74 -6.36
N GLN A 314 -9.05 7.46 -6.74
CA GLN A 314 -10.03 6.44 -6.39
C GLN A 314 -9.83 5.90 -4.96
N GLN A 315 -8.74 6.22 -4.29
CA GLN A 315 -8.40 5.69 -2.96
C GLN A 315 -8.30 4.16 -2.93
N LEU A 316 -7.59 3.60 -3.91
CA LEU A 316 -7.42 2.15 -4.12
C LEU A 316 -5.96 1.82 -4.41
N ILE A 317 -5.61 0.54 -4.34
CA ILE A 317 -4.29 0.02 -4.73
C ILE A 317 -4.47 -0.97 -5.86
N HIS A 318 -3.76 -0.77 -6.96
CA HIS A 318 -3.72 -1.70 -8.07
C HIS A 318 -2.53 -2.65 -7.91
N MET A 319 -2.80 -3.92 -7.61
CA MET A 319 -1.81 -4.97 -7.37
C MET A 319 -1.61 -5.84 -8.62
N ASN A 320 -1.63 -5.21 -9.80
CA ASN A 320 -1.51 -5.77 -11.16
C ASN A 320 -2.57 -6.80 -11.59
N GLY A 321 -2.85 -7.83 -10.79
CA GLY A 321 -3.91 -8.81 -11.06
C GLY A 321 -5.25 -8.44 -10.43
N ARG A 322 -5.23 -7.72 -9.30
CA ARG A 322 -6.44 -7.35 -8.54
C ARG A 322 -6.34 -5.91 -8.03
N VAL A 323 -7.48 -5.33 -7.72
CA VAL A 323 -7.58 -4.03 -7.05
C VAL A 323 -7.99 -4.26 -5.60
N TYR A 324 -7.32 -3.55 -4.70
CA TYR A 324 -7.51 -3.61 -3.26
C TYR A 324 -8.02 -2.28 -2.72
N ASP A 325 -9.05 -2.34 -1.88
CA ASP A 325 -9.59 -1.19 -1.15
C ASP A 325 -9.00 -1.15 0.25
N TYR A 326 -8.02 -0.28 0.48
CA TYR A 326 -7.44 -0.12 1.82
C TYR A 326 -8.47 0.38 2.84
N ASN A 327 -9.53 1.06 2.39
CA ASN A 327 -10.52 1.56 3.34
C ASN A 327 -11.43 0.45 3.85
N LEU A 328 -11.76 -0.51 2.98
CA LEU A 328 -12.54 -1.70 3.37
C LEU A 328 -11.67 -2.83 3.90
N GLY A 329 -10.35 -2.81 3.64
CA GLY A 329 -9.43 -3.89 3.99
C GLY A 329 -9.66 -5.15 3.14
N ARG A 330 -10.05 -4.98 1.87
CA ARG A 330 -10.51 -6.07 1.00
C ARG A 330 -10.13 -5.90 -0.47
N PHE A 331 -9.88 -7.01 -1.16
CA PHE A 331 -9.85 -7.06 -2.62
C PHE A 331 -11.25 -6.92 -3.22
N MET A 332 -11.30 -6.41 -4.45
CA MET A 332 -12.54 -6.27 -5.22
C MET A 332 -12.93 -7.53 -5.99
N SER A 333 -11.99 -8.46 -6.16
CA SER A 333 -12.18 -9.73 -6.84
C SER A 333 -11.63 -10.88 -6.01
N VAL A 334 -12.14 -12.07 -6.28
CA VAL A 334 -11.75 -13.32 -5.63
C VAL A 334 -10.30 -13.65 -5.97
N ASP A 335 -9.51 -14.08 -4.97
CA ASP A 335 -8.19 -14.67 -5.21
C ASP A 335 -8.33 -15.99 -6.00
N PRO A 336 -7.73 -16.12 -7.19
CA PRO A 336 -7.71 -17.41 -7.89
C PRO A 336 -6.86 -18.46 -7.18
N LEU A 337 -5.97 -18.06 -6.25
CA LEU A 337 -5.07 -18.95 -5.54
C LEU A 337 -5.41 -19.02 -4.04
N ILE A 338 -5.62 -20.24 -3.53
CA ILE A 338 -5.69 -20.51 -2.09
C ILE A 338 -4.28 -20.86 -1.62
N GLN A 339 -3.64 -19.95 -0.89
CA GLN A 339 -2.23 -20.08 -0.50
C GLN A 339 -1.99 -21.15 0.57
N ALA A 340 -2.92 -21.36 1.50
CA ALA A 340 -2.82 -22.39 2.54
C ALA A 340 -4.21 -23.00 2.85
N PRO A 341 -4.59 -24.11 2.20
CA PRO A 341 -5.95 -24.68 2.30
C PRO A 341 -6.40 -25.07 3.71
N THR A 342 -5.45 -25.33 4.63
CA THR A 342 -5.73 -25.71 6.01
C THR A 342 -5.83 -24.52 6.97
N ASN A 343 -5.56 -23.29 6.50
CA ASN A 343 -5.72 -22.07 7.29
C ASN A 343 -7.06 -21.41 6.93
N THR A 344 -7.94 -21.26 7.91
CA THR A 344 -9.27 -20.66 7.70
C THR A 344 -9.19 -19.23 7.16
N GLN A 345 -8.13 -18.49 7.46
CA GLN A 345 -7.91 -17.15 6.93
C GLN A 345 -7.52 -17.15 5.45
N SER A 346 -6.86 -18.20 4.97
CA SER A 346 -6.51 -18.34 3.55
C SER A 346 -7.69 -18.79 2.67
N ILE A 347 -8.81 -19.20 3.29
CA ILE A 347 -10.06 -19.52 2.59
C ILE A 347 -10.83 -18.26 2.22
N ASN A 348 -10.54 -17.10 2.85
CA ASN A 348 -11.18 -15.83 2.50
C ASN A 348 -10.52 -15.21 1.27
N PRO A 349 -11.17 -15.28 0.08
CA PRO A 349 -10.52 -14.91 -1.17
C PRO A 349 -10.41 -13.39 -1.36
N TYR A 350 -11.03 -12.60 -0.48
CA TYR A 350 -10.99 -11.14 -0.52
C TYR A 350 -10.05 -10.55 0.53
N SER A 351 -9.51 -11.37 1.44
CA SER A 351 -8.59 -10.88 2.48
C SER A 351 -7.21 -10.56 1.90
N TYR A 352 -6.56 -9.53 2.44
CA TYR A 352 -5.15 -9.26 2.17
C TYR A 352 -4.31 -9.85 3.32
N ILE A 353 -3.38 -10.74 2.99
CA ILE A 353 -2.43 -11.39 3.93
C ILE A 353 -3.15 -11.86 5.22
N MET A 354 -4.28 -12.56 5.07
CA MET A 354 -5.00 -13.16 6.20
C MET A 354 -5.46 -12.15 7.28
N ASN A 355 -5.63 -10.87 6.91
CA ASN A 355 -5.89 -9.75 7.82
C ASN A 355 -4.76 -9.42 8.81
N ASN A 356 -3.55 -9.96 8.60
CA ASN A 356 -2.34 -9.55 9.33
C ASN A 356 -1.43 -8.73 8.40
N CYS A 357 -1.92 -7.54 8.05
CA CYS A 357 -1.28 -6.65 7.09
C CYS A 357 -0.04 -5.94 7.67
N SER A 358 0.06 -5.81 9.00
CA SER A 358 1.22 -5.21 9.70
C SER A 358 2.41 -6.18 9.87
N GLY A 359 2.17 -7.49 9.71
CA GLY A 359 3.14 -8.56 9.87
C GLY A 359 4.00 -8.85 8.63
N ILE A 360 4.68 -10.00 8.61
CA ILE A 360 5.64 -10.37 7.56
C ILE A 360 4.96 -10.46 6.19
N VAL A 361 5.29 -9.53 5.29
CA VAL A 361 5.01 -9.65 3.85
C VAL A 361 6.11 -10.51 3.23
N ASN A 362 5.80 -11.76 2.93
CA ASN A 362 6.63 -12.59 2.07
C ASN A 362 5.75 -13.27 1.03
N LEU A 363 5.10 -12.46 0.20
CA LEU A 363 4.31 -12.92 -0.93
C LEU A 363 4.65 -12.05 -2.14
N VAL A 364 5.57 -12.58 -2.95
CA VAL A 364 5.64 -12.25 -4.36
C VAL A 364 4.34 -12.78 -4.97
N ILE A 365 3.44 -11.87 -5.35
CA ILE A 365 2.30 -12.16 -6.23
C ILE A 365 2.57 -11.48 -7.57
#